data_AF-A0A0S6WYN1-F1
#
_entry.id   AF-A0A0S6WYN1-F1
#
_cell.length_a   1.000
_cell.length_b   1.000
_cell.length_c   1.000
_cell.angle_alpha   90.00
_cell.angle_beta   90.00
_cell.angle_gamma   90.00
#
_symmetry.space_group_name_H-M   'P 1'
#
loop_
_entity.id
_entity.type
_entity.pdbx_description
1 polymer ?
#
loop_
_entity_poly.entity_id
_entity_poly.type
_entity_poly.pdbx_seq_one_letter_code
_entity_poly.pdbx_strand_id
1 'polypeptide(L)' 'MPIFDGEELIGALAVVFFAAGLSVDAAVERYLAPIQEVSRTIRANLAAGEMPGPVGD' A
#
# COMPACT_ATOMS: atom_id res chain seq x y z
N MET A 1 -1.31 3.65 -4.27
CA MET A 1 -2.44 2.76 -3.99
C MET A 1 -3.27 3.37 -2.87
N PRO A 2 -4.49 3.84 -3.14
CA PRO A 2 -5.33 4.43 -2.10
C PRO A 2 -5.70 3.39 -1.02
N ILE A 3 -5.84 3.84 0.22
CA ILE A 3 -6.31 3.05 1.35
C ILE A 3 -7.62 3.66 1.83
N PHE A 4 -8.66 2.84 1.85
CA PHE A 4 -10.00 3.24 2.25
C PHE A 4 -10.40 2.55 3.57
N ASP A 5 -11.09 3.30 4.43
CA ASP A 5 -11.90 2.76 5.52
C ASP A 5 -13.38 2.95 5.15
N GLY A 6 -14.07 1.86 4.84
CA GLY A 6 -15.38 1.92 4.18
C GLY A 6 -15.29 2.68 2.84
N GLU A 7 -15.96 3.83 2.76
CA GLU A 7 -15.95 4.76 1.63
C GLU A 7 -14.97 5.94 1.82
N GLU A 8 -14.39 6.09 3.02
CA GLU A 8 -13.50 7.20 3.36
C GLU A 8 -12.07 6.90 2.91
N LEU A 9 -11.46 7.82 2.14
CA LEU A 9 -10.04 7.74 1.78
C LEU A 9 -9.19 8.24 2.96
N ILE A 10 -8.47 7.33 3.61
CA ILE A 10 -7.66 7.65 4.80
C ILE A 10 -6.15 7.77 4.50
N GLY A 11 -5.71 7.38 3.31
CA GLY A 11 -4.30 7.48 2.94
C GLY A 11 -3.93 6.77 1.64
N ALA A 12 -2.63 6.59 1.41
CA ALA A 12 -2.13 5.87 0.25
C ALA A 12 -0.76 5.19 0.52
N LEU A 13 -0.56 4.03 -0.09
CA LEU A 13 0.75 3.39 -0.23
C LEU A 13 1.41 3.86 -1.53
N ALA A 14 2.72 4.12 -1.48
CA ALA A 14 3.52 4.45 -2.64
C ALA A 14 4.77 3.55 -2.71
N VAL A 15 5.19 3.24 -3.93
CA VAL A 15 6.50 2.65 -4.20
C VAL A 15 7.36 3.75 -4.80
N VAL A 16 8.47 4.05 -4.14
CA VAL A 16 9.44 5.06 -4.59
C VAL A 16 10.67 4.33 -5.11
N PHE A 17 11.12 4.70 -6.31
CA PHE A 17 12.26 4.08 -6.97
C PHE A 17 13.03 5.11 -7.80
N PHE A 18 14.30 4.82 -8.08
CA PHE A 18 15.12 5.65 -8.95
C PHE A 18 14.87 5.33 -10.42
N ALA A 19 14.55 6.34 -11.22
CA ALA A 19 14.32 6.19 -12.66
C ALA A 19 15.54 5.60 -13.41
N ALA A 20 16.75 5.76 -12.87
CA ALA A 20 17.97 5.16 -13.44
C ALA A 20 18.04 3.64 -13.27
N GLY A 21 17.35 3.07 -12.27
CA GLY A 21 17.40 1.65 -11.94
C GLY A 21 16.15 0.86 -12.37
N LEU A 22 15.06 1.55 -12.70
CA LEU A 22 13.79 0.91 -13.02
C LEU A 22 12.92 1.85 -13.87
N SER A 23 12.49 1.37 -15.04
CA SER A 23 11.50 2.08 -15.84
C SER A 23 10.14 2.03 -15.16
N VAL A 24 9.26 2.99 -15.48
CA VAL A 24 7.90 3.02 -14.95
C VAL A 24 7.14 1.75 -15.30
N ASP A 25 7.22 1.28 -16.55
CA ASP A 25 6.53 0.05 -16.99
C ASP A 25 6.99 -1.18 -16.20
N ALA A 26 8.30 -1.32 -15.99
CA ALA A 26 8.85 -2.41 -15.19
C ALA A 26 8.46 -2.28 -13.71
N ALA A 27 8.33 -1.07 -13.18
CA ALA A 27 7.84 -0.85 -11.82
C ALA A 27 6.36 -1.25 -11.68
N VAL A 28 5.52 -0.91 -12.66
CA VAL A 28 4.11 -1.31 -12.69
C VAL A 28 3.99 -2.82 -12.78
N GLU A 29 4.69 -3.45 -13.73
CA GLU A 29 4.66 -4.91 -13.92
C GLU A 29 5.05 -5.66 -12.64
N ARG A 30 6.11 -5.20 -11.96
CA ARG A 30 6.64 -5.88 -10.77
C ARG A 30 5.87 -5.58 -9.48
N TYR A 31 5.40 -4.35 -9.30
CA TYR A 31 4.95 -3.87 -7.98
C TYR A 31 3.46 -3.51 -7.91
N LEU A 32 2.72 -3.45 -9.02
CA LEU A 32 1.30 -3.12 -8.96
C LEU A 32 0.50 -4.22 -8.23
N ALA A 33 0.67 -5.49 -8.59
CA ALA A 33 -0.04 -6.57 -7.91
C ALA A 33 0.35 -6.70 -6.42
N PRO A 34 1.64 -6.66 -6.04
CA PRO A 34 2.03 -6.64 -4.63
C PRO A 34 1.46 -5.47 -3.82
N ILE A 35 1.51 -4.23 -4.33
CA ILE A 35 0.99 -3.08 -3.56
C ILE A 35 -0.54 -3.13 -3.41
N GLN A 36 -1.25 -3.73 -4.37
CA GLN A 36 -2.69 -4.01 -4.26
C GLN A 36 -2.97 -5.06 -3.18
N GLU A 37 -2.15 -6.10 -3.07
CA GLU A 37 -2.28 -7.12 -2.04
C GLU A 37 -2.08 -6.54 -0.64
N VAL A 38 -1.00 -5.76 -0.44
CA VAL A 38 -0.75 -5.07 0.83
C VAL A 38 -1.91 -4.14 1.19
N SER A 39 -2.44 -3.39 0.22
CA SER A 39 -3.60 -2.51 0.42
C SER A 39 -4.85 -3.29 0.86
N ARG A 40 -5.12 -4.47 0.28
CA ARG A 40 -6.22 -5.34 0.71
C ARG A 40 -6.04 -5.83 2.14
N THR A 41 -4.82 -6.23 2.52
CA THR A 41 -4.52 -6.67 3.89
C THR A 41 -4.71 -5.54 4.89
N ILE A 42 -4.21 -4.34 4.61
CA ILE A 42 -4.43 -3.17 5.48
C ILE A 42 -5.93 -2.90 5.65
N ARG A 43 -6.71 -2.95 4.56
CA ARG A 43 -8.16 -2.75 4.64
C ARG A 43 -8.85 -3.82 5.49
N ALA A 44 -8.43 -5.08 5.37
CA ALA A 44 -8.97 -6.17 6.19
C ALA A 44 -8.67 -5.96 7.69
N ASN A 45 -7.45 -5.55 8.01
CA ASN A 45 -7.04 -5.29 9.40
C ASN A 45 -7.80 -4.09 10.00
N LEU A 46 -7.95 -3.01 9.24
CA LEU A 46 -8.76 -1.85 9.66
C LEU A 46 -10.21 -2.24 9.94
N ALA A 47 -10.82 -3.02 9.06
CA ALA A 47 -12.20 -3.51 9.24
C ALA A 47 -12.35 -4.43 10.47
N ALA A 48 -11.30 -5.13 10.87
CA ALA A 48 -11.26 -5.97 12.07
C ALA A 48 -10.99 -5.18 13.36
N GLY A 49 -10.67 -3.88 13.28
CA GLY A 49 -10.20 -3.09 14.41
C GLY A 49 -8.78 -3.43 14.85
N GLU A 50 -8.04 -4.18 14.03
CA GLU A 50 -6.64 -4.56 14.27
C GLU A 50 -5.72 -3.46 13.73
N MET A 51 -5.54 -2.40 14.51
CA MET A 51 -4.46 -1.44 14.23
C MET A 51 -3.14 -2.07 14.67
N PRO A 52 -2.11 -2.13 13.80
CA PRO A 52 -0.76 -2.42 14.27
C PRO A 52 -0.44 -1.42 15.39
N GLY A 53 -0.02 -1.93 16.55
CA GLY A 53 0.49 -1.08 17.62
C GLY A 53 1.64 -0.19 17.10
N PRO A 54 1.98 0.89 17.81
CA PRO A 54 3.09 1.75 17.40
C PRO A 54 4.34 0.90 17.16
N VAL A 55 4.96 1.07 16.00
CA VAL A 55 6.30 0.53 15.76
C VAL A 55 7.20 1.29 16.74
N GLY A 56 7.70 0.60 17.76
CA GLY A 56 8.48 1.19 18.84
C GLY A 56 9.70 1.97 18.34
N ASP A 57 10.06 2.99 19.12
CA ASP A 57 11.15 3.95 18.89
C ASP A 57 12.51 3.31 18.54
#